data_AF-A0A7X9BPD6-F1
#
_entry.id   AF-A0A7X9BPD6-F1
#
_cell.length_a   1.000
_cell.length_b   1.000
_cell.length_c   1.000
_cell.angle_alpha   90.00
_cell.angle_beta   90.00
_cell.angle_gamma   90.00
#
_symmetry.space_group_name_H-M   'P 1'
#
loop_
_entity.id
_entity.type
_entity.pdbx_description
1 polymer ?
#
loop_
_entity_poly.entity_id
_entity_poly.type
_entity_poly.pdbx_seq_one_letter_code
_entity_poly.pdbx_strand_id
1 'polypeptide(L)'
;MKGFMMPGRVGSLLLICLVVIACYPLPALSTEKAASIQHVFLVSVDGLNYESYAAYAKSNAKYLAIEGVSAPRSLAIRADTVEAGEATLLTGCLPDQHRYFTRHDKVETESLLDVFVKKKLGILVVDGSGGKLKGFCRGSKEYVEVAANEPDSRVMERALAVFKQENPFFTYIYLDDCREALLQPTREAYNEALKQSDIEIGRLIGSLKEWGIYDQSVIIITAARSSSDDDLVPVVLKAPGIKPYTAVEGVTVFDVAPTICSLAGLSPPYACAGLTIWNAFLTQNEKQEKEFMERRLQELEKERIKNWTRYYELDKEKLRLIRQMEEIKDERQRIFGYAEERESAIGSLRQKLLYTRTGAGIFILVLLAGYYVEYRVLKRRFTLF
;
A
#
# COMPACT_ATOMS: atom_id res chain seq x y z
N MET A 1 73.95 -17.00 88.54
CA MET A 1 73.64 -15.77 87.77
C MET A 1 73.34 -16.19 86.33
N LYS A 2 72.13 -15.84 85.84
CA LYS A 2 71.66 -15.75 84.42
C LYS A 2 72.00 -16.94 83.48
N GLY A 3 71.10 -17.62 82.78
CA GLY A 3 69.66 -17.54 82.52
C GLY A 3 69.34 -18.71 81.57
N PHE A 4 68.34 -19.54 81.90
CA PHE A 4 67.08 -19.71 81.16
C PHE A 4 67.19 -19.77 79.62
N MET A 5 67.08 -20.98 79.04
CA MET A 5 66.15 -21.28 77.93
C MET A 5 66.14 -22.78 77.60
N MET A 6 64.95 -23.37 77.67
CA MET A 6 64.56 -24.69 77.16
C MET A 6 63.03 -24.62 76.91
N PRO A 7 62.36 -25.60 76.28
CA PRO A 7 62.32 -25.90 74.84
C PRO A 7 60.86 -25.94 74.30
N GLY A 8 60.67 -26.17 73.00
CA GLY A 8 59.37 -26.62 72.45
C GLY A 8 59.23 -26.30 70.96
N ARG A 9 59.29 -27.28 70.05
CA ARG A 9 58.24 -28.22 69.58
C ARG A 9 57.17 -27.58 68.66
N VAL A 10 57.16 -28.11 67.43
CA VAL A 10 56.01 -28.42 66.55
C VAL A 10 55.38 -27.24 65.79
N GLY A 11 55.20 -27.43 64.47
CA GLY A 11 54.22 -26.65 63.70
C GLY A 11 54.48 -26.59 62.20
N SER A 12 54.14 -27.66 61.48
CA SER A 12 54.11 -27.76 60.03
C SER A 12 53.29 -26.62 59.38
N LEU A 13 53.95 -25.74 58.62
CA LEU A 13 53.29 -24.79 57.72
C LEU A 13 52.99 -25.49 56.39
N LEU A 14 51.77 -26.03 56.27
CA LEU A 14 51.21 -26.53 55.03
C LEU A 14 50.26 -25.44 54.49
N LEU A 15 50.69 -24.85 53.40
CA LEU A 15 50.03 -23.83 52.61
C LEU A 15 48.70 -24.37 52.04
N ILE A 16 47.56 -23.96 52.59
CA ILE A 16 46.24 -24.16 51.98
C ILE A 16 45.68 -22.77 51.64
N CYS A 17 45.93 -22.34 50.40
CA CYS A 17 45.16 -21.27 49.76
C CYS A 17 43.78 -21.83 49.44
N LEU A 18 42.84 -21.64 50.37
CA LEU A 18 41.43 -21.97 50.19
C LEU A 18 40.80 -20.81 49.39
N VAL A 19 40.75 -20.98 48.06
CA VAL A 19 39.99 -20.11 47.16
C VAL A 19 38.51 -20.29 47.49
N VAL A 20 37.96 -19.34 48.24
CA VAL A 20 36.52 -19.20 48.43
C VAL A 20 35.94 -18.70 47.10
N ILE A 21 35.57 -19.64 46.23
CA ILE A 21 34.66 -19.38 45.12
C ILE A 21 33.31 -19.08 45.78
N ALA A 22 33.01 -17.79 45.91
CA ALA A 22 31.67 -17.33 46.18
C ALA A 22 30.80 -17.78 44.99
N CYS A 23 30.06 -18.88 45.20
CA CYS A 23 28.90 -19.24 44.40
C CYS A 23 27.84 -18.13 44.55
N TYR A 24 28.00 -17.04 43.82
CA TYR A 24 26.87 -16.22 43.46
C TYR A 24 25.98 -17.11 42.59
N PRO A 25 24.69 -17.29 42.94
CA PRO A 25 23.77 -17.94 42.02
C PRO A 25 23.77 -17.09 40.75
N LEU A 26 24.29 -17.64 39.65
CA LEU A 26 24.00 -17.09 38.34
C LEU A 26 22.47 -16.95 38.27
N PRO A 27 21.92 -15.79 37.89
CA PRO A 27 20.52 -15.73 37.56
C PRO A 27 20.30 -16.80 36.50
N ALA A 28 19.50 -17.81 36.83
CA ALA A 28 19.06 -18.78 35.87
C ALA A 28 18.52 -17.97 34.70
N LEU A 29 19.13 -18.11 33.51
CA LEU A 29 18.48 -17.70 32.28
C LEU A 29 17.16 -18.45 32.30
N SER A 30 16.09 -17.73 32.65
CA SER A 30 14.75 -18.21 32.44
C SER A 30 14.69 -18.55 30.96
N THR A 31 14.53 -19.82 30.66
CA THR A 31 14.06 -20.28 29.36
C THR A 31 12.67 -19.68 29.22
N GLU A 32 12.63 -18.42 28.75
CA GLU A 32 11.41 -17.70 28.44
C GLU A 32 10.68 -18.56 27.42
N LYS A 33 9.67 -19.28 27.92
CA LYS A 33 8.67 -19.92 27.10
C LYS A 33 8.15 -18.83 26.18
N ALA A 34 8.43 -18.94 24.88
CA ALA A 34 8.08 -17.93 23.88
C ALA A 34 6.66 -17.43 24.17
N ALA A 35 6.55 -16.15 24.56
CA ALA A 35 5.29 -15.60 25.03
C ALA A 35 4.26 -15.75 23.91
N SER A 36 3.16 -16.44 24.20
CA SER A 36 2.08 -16.62 23.25
C SER A 36 1.46 -15.25 22.94
N ILE A 37 1.36 -14.90 21.67
CA ILE A 37 0.72 -13.66 21.23
C ILE A 37 -0.74 -13.65 21.69
N GLN A 38 -1.14 -12.57 22.38
CA GLN A 38 -2.51 -12.39 22.86
C GLN A 38 -3.26 -11.32 22.08
N HIS A 39 -2.54 -10.30 21.59
CA HIS A 39 -3.13 -9.17 20.87
C HIS A 39 -2.29 -8.78 19.67
N VAL A 40 -2.94 -8.25 18.65
CA VAL A 40 -2.33 -7.74 17.42
C VAL A 40 -2.93 -6.37 17.15
N PHE A 41 -2.07 -5.36 17.04
CA PHE A 41 -2.40 -4.00 16.67
C PHE A 41 -1.78 -3.68 15.33
N LEU A 42 -2.60 -3.36 14.33
CA LEU A 42 -2.17 -2.86 13.04
C LEU A 42 -2.64 -1.42 12.88
N VAL A 43 -1.69 -0.48 12.91
CA VAL A 43 -1.94 0.95 12.75
C VAL A 43 -1.54 1.35 11.33
N SER A 44 -2.52 1.76 10.52
CA SER A 44 -2.30 2.37 9.20
C SER A 44 -2.38 3.88 9.33
N VAL A 45 -1.29 4.59 9.01
CA VAL A 45 -1.22 6.05 9.00
C VAL A 45 -1.23 6.53 7.55
N ASP A 46 -2.39 6.90 7.03
CA ASP A 46 -2.51 7.34 5.63
C ASP A 46 -1.70 8.61 5.40
N GLY A 47 -1.00 8.67 4.27
CA GLY A 47 -0.08 9.76 3.94
C GLY A 47 1.30 9.67 4.56
N LEU A 48 1.59 8.70 5.45
CA LEU A 48 2.95 8.46 5.94
C LEU A 48 3.83 7.91 4.81
N ASN A 49 4.98 8.55 4.59
CA ASN A 49 5.99 8.13 3.61
C ASN A 49 7.36 7.89 4.26
N TYR A 50 8.24 7.21 3.52
CA TYR A 50 9.60 6.89 3.95
C TYR A 50 10.42 8.14 4.29
N GLU A 51 10.36 9.19 3.47
CA GLU A 51 11.20 10.38 3.61
C GLU A 51 10.92 11.10 4.92
N SER A 52 9.64 11.20 5.28
CA SER A 52 9.18 11.87 6.49
C SER A 52 9.48 11.03 7.72
N TYR A 53 9.26 9.71 7.64
CA TYR A 53 9.68 8.77 8.66
C TYR A 53 11.19 8.82 8.91
N ALA A 54 11.99 8.83 7.84
CA ALA A 54 13.45 8.90 7.94
C ALA A 54 13.91 10.22 8.57
N ALA A 55 13.35 11.36 8.14
CA ALA A 55 13.70 12.69 8.64
C ALA A 55 13.29 12.92 10.11
N TYR A 56 12.18 12.33 10.56
CA TYR A 56 11.67 12.54 11.92
C TYR A 56 12.43 11.68 12.94
N ALA A 57 13.47 12.25 13.56
CA ALA A 57 14.40 11.50 14.41
C ALA A 57 13.80 11.00 15.73
N LYS A 58 12.88 11.75 16.36
CA LYS A 58 12.30 11.46 17.67
C LYS A 58 10.90 10.86 17.53
N SER A 59 10.82 9.68 16.93
CA SER A 59 9.56 8.99 16.67
C SER A 59 9.36 7.80 17.62
N ASN A 60 8.17 7.69 18.20
CA ASN A 60 7.72 6.49 18.92
C ASN A 60 7.77 5.24 18.03
N ALA A 61 7.46 5.36 16.74
CA ALA A 61 7.60 4.26 15.79
C ALA A 61 9.08 3.82 15.63
N LYS A 62 10.04 4.74 15.68
CA LYS A 62 11.47 4.37 15.68
C LYS A 62 11.90 3.67 16.96
N TYR A 63 11.34 4.03 18.11
CA TYR A 63 11.59 3.28 19.35
C TYR A 63 11.04 1.86 19.27
N LEU A 64 9.85 1.67 18.67
CA LEU A 64 9.33 0.32 18.37
C LEU A 64 10.24 -0.46 17.43
N ALA A 65 10.83 0.20 16.42
CA ALA A 65 11.80 -0.42 15.52
C ALA A 65 13.08 -0.90 16.23
N ILE A 66 13.51 -0.22 17.31
CA ILE A 66 14.65 -0.67 18.13
C ILE A 66 14.29 -1.95 18.89
N GLU A 67 13.08 -2.01 19.45
CA GLU A 67 12.57 -3.19 20.16
C GLU A 67 12.11 -4.33 19.22
N GLY A 68 12.18 -4.13 17.91
CA GLY A 68 11.69 -5.08 16.92
C GLY A 68 12.39 -4.99 15.57
N VAL A 69 11.59 -5.06 14.51
CA VAL A 69 12.03 -5.08 13.12
C VAL A 69 11.50 -3.85 12.40
N SER A 70 12.32 -3.28 11.52
CA SER A 70 11.88 -2.23 10.61
C SER A 70 12.24 -2.55 9.17
N ALA A 71 11.31 -2.27 8.27
CA ALA A 71 11.53 -2.20 6.85
C ALA A 71 11.26 -0.75 6.42
N PRO A 72 12.26 0.14 6.53
CA PRO A 72 12.05 1.57 6.36
C PRO A 72 11.62 1.92 4.92
N ARG A 73 12.07 1.15 3.94
CA ARG A 73 11.77 1.33 2.51
C ARG A 73 10.90 0.17 2.00
N SER A 74 9.67 0.11 2.48
CA SER A 74 8.70 -0.88 1.99
C SER A 74 7.89 -0.31 0.84
N LEU A 75 7.63 -1.12 -0.19
CA LEU A 75 6.81 -0.69 -1.32
C LEU A 75 5.33 -0.67 -0.93
N ALA A 76 4.71 0.50 -1.00
CA ALA A 76 3.27 0.67 -0.87
C ALA A 76 2.55 0.29 -2.16
N ILE A 77 1.24 0.06 -2.06
CA ILE A 77 0.44 -0.17 -3.26
C ILE A 77 0.07 1.15 -3.93
N ARG A 78 0.21 1.19 -5.26
CA ARG A 78 -0.39 2.24 -6.07
C ARG A 78 -1.89 1.97 -6.18
N ALA A 79 -2.65 2.57 -5.29
CA ALA A 79 -4.10 2.47 -5.26
C ALA A 79 -4.73 3.87 -5.36
N ASP A 80 -5.72 4.00 -6.24
CA ASP A 80 -6.42 5.26 -6.49
C ASP A 80 -7.30 5.70 -5.30
N THR A 81 -7.69 4.76 -4.44
CA THR A 81 -8.61 4.99 -3.33
C THR A 81 -8.07 4.41 -2.02
N VAL A 82 -8.54 4.97 -0.89
CA VAL A 82 -8.22 4.47 0.46
C VAL A 82 -8.69 3.04 0.60
N GLU A 83 -9.90 2.77 0.15
CA GLU A 83 -10.54 1.47 0.17
C GLU A 83 -9.65 0.42 -0.46
N ALA A 84 -9.13 0.68 -1.66
CA ALA A 84 -8.27 -0.27 -2.35
C ALA A 84 -6.93 -0.47 -1.64
N GLY A 85 -6.32 0.62 -1.14
CA GLY A 85 -5.07 0.55 -0.38
C GLY A 85 -5.21 -0.29 0.88
N GLU A 86 -6.16 0.06 1.74
CA GLU A 86 -6.35 -0.61 3.02
C GLU A 86 -6.86 -2.05 2.86
N ALA A 87 -7.65 -2.33 1.82
CA ALA A 87 -8.00 -3.70 1.48
C ALA A 87 -6.78 -4.53 1.06
N THR A 88 -5.81 -3.95 0.35
CA THR A 88 -4.56 -4.64 0.01
C THR A 88 -3.78 -4.99 1.28
N LEU A 89 -3.68 -4.05 2.23
CA LEU A 89 -3.02 -4.27 3.52
C LEU A 89 -3.70 -5.38 4.35
N LEU A 90 -5.04 -5.40 4.39
CA LEU A 90 -5.82 -6.35 5.19
C LEU A 90 -6.03 -7.72 4.54
N THR A 91 -5.89 -7.85 3.22
CA THR A 91 -6.06 -9.12 2.51
C THR A 91 -4.74 -9.75 2.07
N GLY A 92 -3.67 -8.95 2.00
CA GLY A 92 -2.42 -9.35 1.36
C GLY A 92 -2.57 -9.56 -0.16
N CYS A 93 -3.66 -9.10 -0.78
CA CYS A 93 -3.96 -9.24 -2.20
C CYS A 93 -3.90 -7.89 -2.90
N LEU A 94 -3.71 -7.87 -4.22
CA LEU A 94 -3.73 -6.64 -5.01
C LEU A 94 -5.16 -6.16 -5.33
N PRO A 95 -5.36 -4.88 -5.73
CA PRO A 95 -6.69 -4.31 -6.00
C PRO A 95 -7.54 -5.07 -7.02
N ASP A 96 -6.93 -5.60 -8.07
CA ASP A 96 -7.58 -6.42 -9.09
C ASP A 96 -8.13 -7.75 -8.55
N GLN A 97 -7.56 -8.24 -7.45
CA GLN A 97 -7.97 -9.50 -6.82
C GLN A 97 -9.08 -9.29 -5.80
N HIS A 98 -8.92 -8.33 -4.87
CA HIS A 98 -9.90 -8.11 -3.80
C HIS A 98 -11.12 -7.29 -4.23
N ARG A 99 -11.02 -6.55 -5.36
CA ARG A 99 -12.08 -5.80 -6.03
C ARG A 99 -12.84 -4.76 -5.19
N TYR A 100 -12.33 -4.45 -4.02
CA TYR A 100 -12.77 -3.34 -3.17
C TYR A 100 -12.13 -2.01 -3.60
N PHE A 101 -12.83 -1.21 -4.41
CA PHE A 101 -12.34 0.08 -4.90
C PHE A 101 -13.05 1.27 -4.26
N THR A 102 -14.27 1.07 -3.78
CA THR A 102 -15.13 2.09 -3.16
C THR A 102 -15.82 1.51 -1.94
N ARG A 103 -16.27 2.39 -1.03
CA ARG A 103 -17.03 1.99 0.18
C ARG A 103 -18.29 1.14 -0.07
N HIS A 104 -18.78 1.10 -1.31
CA HIS A 104 -19.99 0.37 -1.70
C HIS A 104 -19.70 -1.04 -2.22
N ASP A 105 -18.44 -1.32 -2.53
CA ASP A 105 -18.03 -2.63 -3.01
C ASP A 105 -18.02 -3.63 -1.85
N LYS A 106 -18.00 -4.92 -2.21
CA LYS A 106 -17.72 -5.99 -1.24
C LYS A 106 -16.33 -6.50 -1.51
N VAL A 107 -15.61 -6.82 -0.44
CA VAL A 107 -14.31 -7.49 -0.55
C VAL A 107 -14.57 -8.90 -1.07
N GLU A 108 -14.06 -9.23 -2.26
CA GLU A 108 -14.30 -10.53 -2.91
C GLU A 108 -13.32 -11.63 -2.46
N THR A 109 -12.24 -11.24 -1.77
CA THR A 109 -11.23 -12.15 -1.23
C THR A 109 -11.34 -12.26 0.29
N GLU A 110 -10.75 -13.34 0.82
CA GLU A 110 -10.59 -13.49 2.26
C GLU A 110 -9.61 -12.43 2.80
N SER A 111 -9.98 -11.78 3.89
CA SER A 111 -9.14 -10.84 4.64
C SER A 111 -8.59 -11.48 5.93
N LEU A 112 -7.64 -10.80 6.58
CA LEU A 112 -7.18 -11.14 7.93
C LEU A 112 -8.34 -11.27 8.93
N LEU A 113 -9.33 -10.38 8.83
CA LEU A 113 -10.50 -10.40 9.70
C LEU A 113 -11.27 -11.73 9.55
N ASP A 114 -11.42 -12.22 8.31
CA ASP A 114 -12.12 -13.46 8.04
C ASP A 114 -11.34 -14.67 8.58
N VAL A 115 -10.00 -14.64 8.49
CA VAL A 115 -9.13 -15.67 9.09
C VAL A 115 -9.30 -15.72 10.61
N PHE A 116 -9.31 -14.57 11.29
CA PHE A 116 -9.49 -14.51 12.74
C PHE A 116 -10.90 -14.92 13.19
N VAL A 117 -11.94 -14.44 12.49
CA VAL A 117 -13.33 -14.81 12.78
C VAL A 117 -13.56 -16.31 12.59
N LYS A 118 -12.99 -16.93 11.54
CA LYS A 118 -13.03 -18.40 11.35
C LYS A 118 -12.40 -19.18 12.50
N LYS A 119 -11.43 -18.58 13.18
CA LYS A 119 -10.76 -19.14 14.37
C LYS A 119 -11.41 -18.71 15.70
N LYS A 120 -12.53 -17.99 15.64
CA LYS A 120 -13.26 -17.45 16.81
C LYS A 120 -12.41 -16.50 17.66
N LEU A 121 -11.52 -15.76 17.00
CA LEU A 121 -10.72 -14.71 17.62
C LEU A 121 -11.45 -13.37 17.46
N GLY A 122 -11.47 -12.57 18.53
CA GLY A 122 -12.14 -11.27 18.52
C GLY A 122 -11.42 -10.26 17.63
N ILE A 123 -12.18 -9.45 16.91
CA ILE A 123 -11.66 -8.43 15.99
C ILE A 123 -12.24 -7.05 16.33
N LEU A 124 -11.48 -6.01 16.03
CA LEU A 124 -11.90 -4.62 16.13
C LEU A 124 -11.29 -3.82 14.98
N VAL A 125 -12.12 -3.08 14.26
CA VAL A 125 -11.74 -2.16 13.20
C VAL A 125 -12.17 -0.76 13.62
N VAL A 126 -11.21 0.16 13.75
CA VAL A 126 -11.45 1.56 14.10
C VAL A 126 -11.13 2.40 12.86
N ASP A 127 -12.18 2.91 12.25
CA ASP A 127 -12.14 3.58 10.96
C ASP A 127 -12.18 5.11 11.12
N GLY A 128 -11.02 5.75 10.99
CA GLY A 128 -10.89 7.21 10.94
C GLY A 128 -11.31 7.85 9.61
N SER A 129 -11.61 7.08 8.57
CA SER A 129 -11.88 7.61 7.21
C SER A 129 -13.29 8.17 6.99
N GLY A 130 -14.16 8.13 8.01
CA GLY A 130 -15.58 8.45 7.87
C GLY A 130 -16.41 7.36 7.18
N GLY A 131 -16.03 6.10 7.35
CA GLY A 131 -16.82 4.96 6.89
C GLY A 131 -16.42 4.40 5.53
N LYS A 132 -15.23 4.72 5.00
CA LYS A 132 -14.73 4.12 3.75
C LYS A 132 -14.37 2.65 3.93
N LEU A 133 -14.10 2.20 5.16
CA LEU A 133 -13.74 0.82 5.48
C LEU A 133 -14.94 -0.04 5.91
N LYS A 134 -16.18 0.41 5.64
CA LYS A 134 -17.41 -0.33 5.97
C LYS A 134 -17.48 -1.75 5.40
N GLY A 135 -16.79 -2.04 4.30
CA GLY A 135 -16.67 -3.40 3.75
C GLY A 135 -16.05 -4.42 4.71
N PHE A 136 -15.30 -3.94 5.72
CA PHE A 136 -14.68 -4.75 6.78
C PHE A 136 -15.55 -4.88 8.04
N CYS A 137 -16.74 -4.26 8.06
CA CYS A 137 -17.68 -4.45 9.16
C CYS A 137 -18.18 -5.90 9.19
N ARG A 138 -18.12 -6.54 10.36
CA ARG A 138 -18.66 -7.87 10.64
C ARG A 138 -19.72 -7.85 11.76
N GLY A 139 -19.87 -6.72 12.44
CA GLY A 139 -20.90 -6.42 13.43
C GLY A 139 -20.68 -5.03 14.03
N SER A 140 -21.69 -4.47 14.71
CA SER A 140 -21.62 -3.12 15.28
C SER A 140 -20.67 -2.98 16.47
N LYS A 141 -20.22 -4.09 17.07
CA LYS A 141 -19.22 -4.11 18.15
C LYS A 141 -17.78 -4.20 17.63
N GLU A 142 -17.63 -4.74 16.42
CA GLU A 142 -16.34 -5.07 15.80
C GLU A 142 -15.87 -3.95 14.85
N TYR A 143 -16.72 -2.94 14.62
CA TYR A 143 -16.47 -1.83 13.73
C TYR A 143 -16.90 -0.51 14.38
N VAL A 144 -15.95 0.41 14.50
CA VAL A 144 -16.12 1.74 15.07
C VAL A 144 -15.82 2.76 13.99
N GLU A 145 -16.86 3.46 13.53
CA GLU A 145 -16.74 4.56 12.58
C GLU A 145 -16.51 5.86 13.35
N VAL A 146 -15.44 6.58 12.99
CA VAL A 146 -15.19 7.95 13.42
C VAL A 146 -15.40 8.86 12.22
N ALA A 147 -16.04 10.00 12.43
CA ALA A 147 -16.34 10.93 11.35
C ALA A 147 -15.04 11.47 10.73
N ALA A 148 -15.01 11.62 9.39
CA ALA A 148 -13.81 12.01 8.65
C ALA A 148 -13.22 13.40 9.02
N ASN A 149 -13.96 14.22 9.75
CA ASN A 149 -13.54 15.55 10.19
C ASN A 149 -13.03 15.59 11.64
N GLU A 150 -13.06 14.46 12.35
CA GLU A 150 -12.52 14.33 13.70
C GLU A 150 -11.03 14.01 13.61
N PRO A 151 -10.18 14.57 14.49
CA PRO A 151 -8.74 14.32 14.47
C PRO A 151 -8.39 12.90 14.90
N ASP A 152 -7.20 12.43 14.51
CA ASP A 152 -6.66 11.10 14.84
C ASP A 152 -6.67 10.82 16.36
N SER A 153 -6.52 11.86 17.18
CA SER A 153 -6.61 11.76 18.65
C SER A 153 -7.95 11.20 19.15
N ARG A 154 -9.05 11.50 18.44
CA ARG A 154 -10.39 10.95 18.73
C ARG A 154 -10.51 9.52 18.24
N VAL A 155 -9.90 9.19 17.11
CA VAL A 155 -9.80 7.80 16.62
C VAL A 155 -9.06 6.93 17.63
N MET A 156 -7.91 7.39 18.11
CA MET A 156 -7.10 6.68 19.10
C MET A 156 -7.81 6.55 20.46
N GLU A 157 -8.47 7.62 20.93
CA GLU A 157 -9.29 7.58 22.15
C GLU A 157 -10.39 6.50 22.06
N ARG A 158 -11.11 6.45 20.93
CA ARG A 158 -12.15 5.44 20.70
C ARG A 158 -11.56 4.03 20.61
N ALA A 159 -10.43 3.87 19.92
CA ALA A 159 -9.75 2.58 19.81
C ALA A 159 -9.39 2.02 21.19
N LEU A 160 -8.76 2.83 22.04
CA LEU A 160 -8.36 2.43 23.38
C LEU A 160 -9.56 2.15 24.29
N ALA A 161 -10.62 2.96 24.21
CA ALA A 161 -11.83 2.77 25.00
C ALA A 161 -12.56 1.46 24.67
N VAL A 162 -12.76 1.17 23.38
CA VAL A 162 -13.45 -0.04 22.92
C VAL A 162 -12.57 -1.27 23.12
N PHE A 163 -11.26 -1.17 22.86
CA PHE A 163 -10.32 -2.26 23.13
C PHE A 163 -10.36 -2.68 24.60
N LYS A 164 -10.35 -1.72 25.53
CA LYS A 164 -10.40 -2.02 26.98
C LYS A 164 -11.68 -2.74 27.40
N GLN A 165 -12.80 -2.51 26.68
CA GLN A 165 -14.08 -3.15 26.96
C GLN A 165 -14.18 -4.55 26.33
N GLU A 166 -13.83 -4.68 25.06
CA GLU A 166 -14.08 -5.92 24.29
C GLU A 166 -12.87 -6.87 24.26
N ASN A 167 -11.66 -6.37 24.59
CA ASN A 167 -10.40 -7.10 24.62
C ASN A 167 -10.14 -8.02 23.40
N PRO A 168 -10.24 -7.50 22.16
CA PRO A 168 -10.11 -8.29 20.95
C PRO A 168 -8.69 -8.84 20.74
N PHE A 169 -8.57 -9.92 19.98
CA PHE A 169 -7.28 -10.46 19.55
C PHE A 169 -6.64 -9.56 18.49
N PHE A 170 -7.41 -9.07 17.51
CA PHE A 170 -6.91 -8.22 16.43
C PHE A 170 -7.59 -6.85 16.45
N THR A 171 -6.81 -5.78 16.46
CA THR A 171 -7.27 -4.39 16.38
C THR A 171 -6.58 -3.69 15.22
N TYR A 172 -7.38 -3.23 14.27
CA TYR A 172 -6.93 -2.39 13.18
C TYR A 172 -7.36 -0.94 13.42
N ILE A 173 -6.44 -0.01 13.26
CA ILE A 173 -6.64 1.42 13.50
C ILE A 173 -6.19 2.18 12.25
N TYR A 174 -7.10 2.92 11.63
CA TYR A 174 -6.81 3.79 10.48
C TYR A 174 -6.80 5.26 10.91
N LEU A 175 -5.71 5.96 10.58
CA LEU A 175 -5.45 7.36 10.87
C LEU A 175 -5.31 8.16 9.56
N ASP A 176 -5.94 9.34 9.43
CA ASP A 176 -6.06 10.11 8.17
C ASP A 176 -5.44 11.52 8.25
N ASP A 177 -5.09 12.04 9.44
CA ASP A 177 -4.65 13.44 9.60
C ASP A 177 -3.43 13.78 8.73
N CYS A 178 -2.47 12.85 8.61
CA CYS A 178 -1.29 13.03 7.78
C CYS A 178 -1.65 13.22 6.30
N ARG A 179 -2.61 12.46 5.77
CA ARG A 179 -3.08 12.59 4.40
C ARG A 179 -3.85 13.88 4.19
N GLU A 180 -4.76 14.22 5.08
CA GLU A 180 -5.52 15.48 4.99
C GLU A 180 -4.57 16.70 5.03
N ALA A 181 -3.50 16.62 5.83
CA ALA A 181 -2.48 17.67 5.87
C ALA A 181 -1.67 17.79 4.56
N LEU A 182 -1.56 16.75 3.75
CA LEU A 182 -0.92 16.82 2.42
C LEU A 182 -1.77 17.57 1.38
N LEU A 183 -3.08 17.70 1.60
CA LEU A 183 -3.94 18.53 0.76
C LEU A 183 -3.71 20.03 1.00
N GLN A 184 -3.01 20.39 2.08
CA GLN A 184 -2.66 21.76 2.40
C GLN A 184 -1.38 22.20 1.66
N PRO A 185 -1.26 23.48 1.27
CA PRO A 185 -0.14 23.97 0.47
C PRO A 185 1.20 24.00 1.22
N THR A 186 1.20 23.89 2.55
CA THR A 186 2.38 24.07 3.40
C THR A 186 2.85 22.76 4.01
N ARG A 187 4.15 22.50 3.89
CA ARG A 187 4.82 21.34 4.52
C ARG A 187 4.78 21.37 6.06
N GLU A 188 4.57 22.54 6.65
CA GLU A 188 4.43 22.72 8.11
C GLU A 188 3.21 21.99 8.67
N ALA A 189 2.08 22.07 7.98
CA ALA A 189 0.85 21.37 8.38
C ALA A 189 1.06 19.85 8.41
N TYR A 190 1.70 19.30 7.38
CA TYR A 190 2.04 17.88 7.31
C TYR A 190 3.03 17.46 8.41
N ASN A 191 4.07 18.25 8.65
CA ASN A 191 5.02 17.96 9.73
C ASN A 191 4.35 17.98 11.12
N GLU A 192 3.35 18.84 11.32
CA GLU A 192 2.60 18.88 12.56
C GLU A 192 1.68 17.66 12.69
N ALA A 193 0.93 17.32 11.63
CA ALA A 193 0.13 16.09 11.59
C ALA A 193 0.98 14.84 11.88
N LEU A 194 2.18 14.74 11.29
CA LEU A 194 3.12 13.64 11.56
C LEU A 194 3.51 13.55 13.03
N LYS A 195 3.78 14.68 13.69
CA LYS A 195 4.07 14.69 15.14
C LYS A 195 2.85 14.26 15.95
N GLN A 196 1.66 14.73 15.59
CA GLN A 196 0.42 14.36 16.29
C GLN A 196 0.13 12.86 16.15
N SER A 197 0.24 12.30 14.95
CA SER A 197 0.10 10.84 14.74
C SER A 197 1.17 10.05 15.53
N ASP A 198 2.41 10.54 15.65
CA ASP A 198 3.44 9.91 16.49
C ASP A 198 3.14 10.00 17.99
N ILE A 199 2.54 11.10 18.47
CA ILE A 199 2.06 11.25 19.84
C ILE A 199 0.96 10.22 20.12
N GLU A 200 0.01 10.03 19.20
CA GLU A 200 -1.05 9.03 19.36
C GLU A 200 -0.52 7.59 19.33
N ILE A 201 0.52 7.31 18.52
CA ILE A 201 1.26 6.04 18.59
C ILE A 201 1.89 5.88 19.99
N GLY A 202 2.52 6.93 20.52
CA GLY A 202 3.07 6.93 21.89
C GLY A 202 2.01 6.65 22.95
N ARG A 203 0.82 7.22 22.80
CA ARG A 203 -0.34 7.00 23.68
C ARG A 203 -0.82 5.55 23.64
N LEU A 204 -0.89 4.94 22.45
CA LEU A 204 -1.18 3.52 22.29
C LEU A 204 -0.16 2.68 23.06
N ILE A 205 1.13 2.87 22.79
CA ILE A 205 2.22 2.13 23.45
C ILE A 205 2.15 2.30 24.97
N GLY A 206 1.98 3.53 25.46
CA GLY A 206 1.83 3.84 26.88
C GLY A 206 0.67 3.07 27.51
N SER A 207 -0.49 3.08 26.87
CA SER A 207 -1.68 2.37 27.34
C SER A 207 -1.46 0.84 27.39
N LEU A 208 -0.82 0.26 26.37
CA LEU A 208 -0.50 -1.17 26.35
C LEU A 208 0.48 -1.58 27.46
N LYS A 209 1.43 -0.69 27.80
CA LYS A 209 2.36 -0.88 28.92
C LYS A 209 1.65 -0.78 30.26
N GLU A 210 0.77 0.21 30.43
CA GLU A 210 -0.06 0.36 31.64
C GLU A 210 -0.98 -0.84 31.89
N TRP A 211 -1.50 -1.45 30.83
CA TRP A 211 -2.34 -2.66 30.92
C TRP A 211 -1.55 -3.95 31.05
N GLY A 212 -0.21 -3.90 30.96
CA GLY A 212 0.66 -5.08 31.08
C GLY A 212 0.58 -6.06 29.91
N ILE A 213 0.02 -5.66 28.77
CA ILE A 213 -0.13 -6.52 27.58
C ILE A 213 0.90 -6.24 26.48
N TYR A 214 1.69 -5.17 26.63
CA TYR A 214 2.67 -4.72 25.64
C TYR A 214 3.60 -5.85 25.17
N ASP A 215 4.15 -6.65 26.08
CA ASP A 215 5.13 -7.70 25.76
C ASP A 215 4.51 -8.94 25.11
N GLN A 216 3.19 -9.08 25.17
CA GLN A 216 2.43 -10.18 24.55
C GLN A 216 1.65 -9.71 23.31
N SER A 217 1.89 -8.47 22.88
CA SER A 217 1.23 -7.84 21.74
C SER A 217 2.14 -7.75 20.53
N VAL A 218 1.58 -8.03 19.35
CA VAL A 218 2.13 -7.64 18.07
C VAL A 218 1.68 -6.21 17.79
N ILE A 219 2.59 -5.32 17.44
CA ILE A 219 2.31 -3.92 17.09
C ILE A 219 2.98 -3.65 15.75
N ILE A 220 2.17 -3.25 14.77
CA ILE A 220 2.62 -2.94 13.42
C ILE A 220 2.19 -1.52 13.09
N ILE A 221 3.11 -0.73 12.58
CA ILE A 221 2.87 0.63 12.11
C ILE A 221 3.32 0.71 10.66
N THR A 222 2.42 1.12 9.79
CA THR A 222 2.70 1.29 8.36
C THR A 222 1.71 2.29 7.75
N ALA A 223 1.79 2.48 6.44
CA ALA A 223 0.71 3.02 5.62
C ALA A 223 0.40 2.01 4.50
N ALA A 224 -0.85 1.91 4.08
CA ALA A 224 -1.16 1.09 2.91
C ALA A 224 -0.76 1.77 1.59
N ARG A 225 -0.87 3.10 1.54
CA ARG A 225 -0.54 3.93 0.37
C ARG A 225 0.55 4.92 0.74
N SER A 226 1.47 5.19 -0.18
CA SER A 226 2.44 6.26 0.00
C SER A 226 1.90 7.59 -0.52
N SER A 227 2.41 8.67 0.06
CA SER A 227 2.31 10.03 -0.46
C SER A 227 3.56 10.49 -1.21
N SER A 228 4.59 9.64 -1.33
CA SER A 228 5.85 9.93 -2.03
C SER A 228 5.89 9.38 -3.45
N ASP A 229 6.70 10.02 -4.30
CA ASP A 229 6.90 9.65 -5.70
C ASP A 229 7.50 8.24 -5.87
N ASP A 230 8.27 7.78 -4.88
CA ASP A 230 8.91 6.46 -4.87
C ASP A 230 7.97 5.33 -4.38
N ASP A 231 6.75 5.68 -3.95
CA ASP A 231 5.77 4.76 -3.34
C ASP A 231 6.31 4.01 -2.11
N LEU A 232 7.21 4.63 -1.35
CA LEU A 232 7.86 4.00 -0.21
C LEU A 232 7.25 4.43 1.12
N VAL A 233 6.96 3.44 1.97
CA VAL A 233 6.43 3.61 3.32
C VAL A 233 7.26 2.79 4.32
N PRO A 234 7.32 3.20 5.60
CA PRO A 234 7.92 2.37 6.62
C PRO A 234 6.95 1.25 7.03
N VAL A 235 7.47 0.03 7.21
CA VAL A 235 6.80 -1.02 8.00
C VAL A 235 7.61 -1.23 9.26
N VAL A 236 7.02 -0.93 10.41
CA VAL A 236 7.62 -1.19 11.73
C VAL A 236 6.83 -2.30 12.39
N LEU A 237 7.52 -3.31 12.91
CA LEU A 237 6.92 -4.50 13.53
C LEU A 237 7.61 -4.76 14.87
N LYS A 238 6.82 -4.80 15.95
CA LYS A 238 7.22 -5.28 17.28
C LYS A 238 6.36 -6.48 17.63
N ALA A 239 6.94 -7.57 18.10
CA ALA A 239 6.21 -8.77 18.46
C ALA A 239 7.01 -9.67 19.43
N PRO A 240 6.35 -10.57 20.17
CA PRO A 240 7.04 -11.70 20.77
C PRO A 240 7.68 -12.57 19.67
N GLY A 241 8.95 -12.97 19.85
CA GLY A 241 9.61 -13.92 18.95
C GLY A 241 10.10 -13.34 17.61
N ILE A 242 10.23 -12.01 17.49
CA ILE A 242 10.96 -11.37 16.38
C ILE A 242 12.34 -10.89 16.85
N LYS A 243 13.24 -10.66 15.90
CA LYS A 243 14.58 -10.13 16.18
C LYS A 243 14.48 -8.64 16.56
N PRO A 244 15.06 -8.20 17.70
CA PRO A 244 15.18 -6.78 18.00
C PRO A 244 16.23 -6.13 17.10
N TYR A 245 16.18 -4.80 17.00
CA TYR A 245 17.18 -3.97 16.30
C TYR A 245 17.51 -4.44 14.88
N THR A 246 16.53 -4.94 14.13
CA THR A 246 16.77 -5.53 12.82
C THR A 246 16.13 -4.71 11.72
N ALA A 247 16.93 -4.31 10.73
CA ALA A 247 16.45 -3.72 9.49
C ALA A 247 16.32 -4.80 8.42
N VAL A 248 15.20 -4.82 7.70
CA VAL A 248 14.96 -5.74 6.57
C VAL A 248 14.62 -4.97 5.31
N GLU A 249 14.89 -5.57 4.16
CA GLU A 249 14.67 -5.00 2.83
C GLU A 249 13.82 -5.93 1.97
N GLY A 250 13.31 -5.38 0.86
CA GLY A 250 12.48 -6.14 -0.09
C GLY A 250 11.10 -6.50 0.47
N VAL A 251 10.55 -5.64 1.33
CA VAL A 251 9.22 -5.78 1.92
C VAL A 251 8.22 -4.92 1.15
N THR A 252 7.02 -5.44 1.00
CA THR A 252 5.86 -4.73 0.47
C THR A 252 4.78 -4.63 1.54
N VAL A 253 3.88 -3.66 1.45
CA VAL A 253 2.82 -3.47 2.46
C VAL A 253 1.88 -4.67 2.57
N PHE A 254 1.68 -5.41 1.48
CA PHE A 254 0.82 -6.60 1.47
C PHE A 254 1.50 -7.85 2.04
N ASP A 255 2.80 -7.79 2.40
CA ASP A 255 3.51 -8.81 3.18
C ASP A 255 3.11 -8.79 4.68
N VAL A 256 2.46 -7.72 5.13
CA VAL A 256 2.04 -7.55 6.53
C VAL A 256 1.00 -8.60 6.93
N ALA A 257 -0.03 -8.82 6.10
CA ALA A 257 -1.08 -9.81 6.36
C ALA A 257 -0.54 -11.24 6.58
N PRO A 258 0.22 -11.83 5.64
CA PRO A 258 0.76 -13.18 5.83
C PRO A 258 1.75 -13.24 7.01
N THR A 259 2.49 -12.16 7.27
CA THR A 259 3.40 -12.08 8.43
C THR A 259 2.64 -12.13 9.76
N ILE A 260 1.52 -11.41 9.88
CA ILE A 260 0.64 -11.48 11.06
C ILE A 260 0.11 -12.90 11.26
N CYS A 261 -0.38 -13.54 10.19
CA CYS A 261 -0.87 -14.92 10.28
C CYS A 261 0.23 -15.88 10.75
N SER A 262 1.43 -15.77 10.16
CA SER A 262 2.58 -16.59 10.54
C SER A 262 3.00 -16.39 12.01
N LEU A 263 2.98 -15.15 12.51
CA LEU A 263 3.22 -14.86 13.93
C LEU A 263 2.14 -15.51 14.81
N ALA A 264 0.87 -15.42 14.42
CA ALA A 264 -0.24 -16.02 15.15
C ALA A 264 -0.34 -17.56 15.00
N GLY A 265 0.53 -18.20 14.21
CA GLY A 265 0.47 -19.64 13.91
C GLY A 265 -0.74 -20.03 13.06
N LEU A 266 -1.26 -19.12 12.24
CA LEU A 266 -2.40 -19.30 11.35
C LEU A 266 -1.95 -19.36 9.88
N SER A 267 -2.79 -19.94 9.03
CA SER A 267 -2.61 -19.85 7.57
C SER A 267 -2.97 -18.45 7.08
N PRO A 268 -2.23 -17.90 6.09
CA PRO A 268 -2.58 -16.63 5.47
C PRO A 268 -3.93 -16.74 4.72
N PRO A 269 -4.58 -15.60 4.40
CA PRO A 269 -5.78 -15.60 3.58
C PRO A 269 -5.57 -16.33 2.23
N TYR A 270 -6.57 -17.07 1.74
CA TYR A 270 -6.41 -18.00 0.60
C TYR A 270 -5.83 -17.38 -0.68
N ALA A 271 -6.15 -16.11 -0.98
CA ALA A 271 -5.72 -15.42 -2.19
C ALA A 271 -4.48 -14.52 -1.98
N CYS A 272 -3.88 -14.54 -0.79
CA CYS A 272 -2.77 -13.68 -0.41
C CYS A 272 -1.60 -13.79 -1.39
N ALA A 273 -1.19 -12.65 -1.94
CA ALA A 273 -0.02 -12.50 -2.80
C ALA A 273 1.25 -12.11 -2.02
N GLY A 274 1.08 -11.55 -0.82
CA GLY A 274 2.20 -11.22 0.05
C GLY A 274 2.98 -12.43 0.55
N LEU A 275 4.23 -12.19 0.88
CA LEU A 275 5.16 -13.15 1.47
C LEU A 275 5.33 -12.89 2.96
N THR A 276 5.58 -13.94 3.73
CA THR A 276 5.91 -13.74 5.14
C THR A 276 7.32 -13.16 5.23
N ILE A 277 7.51 -12.15 6.09
CA ILE A 277 8.82 -11.55 6.36
C ILE A 277 9.62 -12.47 7.29
N TRP A 278 10.04 -13.64 6.78
CA TRP A 278 10.73 -14.68 7.55
C TRP A 278 12.01 -14.17 8.25
N ASN A 279 12.68 -13.19 7.65
CA ASN A 279 13.88 -12.59 8.23
C ASN A 279 13.63 -11.87 9.56
N ALA A 280 12.38 -11.47 9.81
CA ALA A 280 11.96 -10.81 11.05
C ALA A 280 11.95 -11.77 12.25
N PHE A 281 11.74 -13.07 12.03
CA PHE A 281 11.52 -14.04 13.10
C PHE A 281 12.83 -14.35 13.83
N LEU A 282 12.76 -14.42 15.16
CA LEU A 282 13.87 -14.86 16.00
C LEU A 282 14.05 -16.38 15.83
N THR A 283 15.28 -16.80 15.55
CA THR A 283 15.65 -18.21 15.42
C THR A 283 16.40 -18.66 16.67
N GLN A 284 16.04 -19.82 17.21
CA GLN A 284 16.68 -20.40 18.39
C GLN A 284 17.86 -21.30 18.04
N ASN A 285 17.90 -21.84 16.82
CA ASN A 285 18.95 -22.73 16.33
C ASN A 285 19.07 -22.69 14.80
N GLU A 286 20.19 -23.20 14.29
CA GLU A 286 20.49 -23.26 12.85
C GLU A 286 19.43 -24.06 12.05
N LYS A 287 18.83 -25.08 12.66
CA LYS A 287 17.79 -25.88 12.01
C LYS A 287 16.55 -25.04 11.71
N GLN A 288 16.09 -24.24 12.66
CA GLN A 288 14.95 -23.35 12.50
C GLN A 288 15.23 -22.25 11.47
N GLU A 289 16.46 -21.72 11.47
CA GLU A 289 16.88 -20.75 10.46
C GLU A 289 16.84 -21.37 9.05
N LYS A 290 17.34 -22.60 8.89
CA LYS A 290 17.27 -23.33 7.63
C LYS A 290 15.81 -23.58 7.20
N GLU A 291 14.94 -23.97 8.13
CA GLU A 291 13.51 -24.17 7.85
C GLU A 291 12.83 -22.86 7.37
N PHE A 292 13.13 -21.72 7.99
CA PHE A 292 12.60 -20.42 7.55
C PHE A 292 13.14 -20.01 6.18
N MET A 293 14.42 -20.27 5.91
CA MET A 293 15.02 -20.03 4.59
C MET A 293 14.41 -20.92 3.51
N GLU A 294 14.15 -22.19 3.80
CA GLU A 294 13.49 -23.12 2.88
C GLU A 294 12.06 -22.67 2.58
N ARG A 295 11.29 -22.24 3.58
CA ARG A 295 9.93 -21.69 3.38
C ARG A 295 9.96 -20.43 2.52
N ARG A 296 10.86 -19.50 2.82
CA ARG A 296 11.05 -18.27 2.04
C ARG A 296 11.40 -18.59 0.59
N LEU A 297 12.29 -19.56 0.35
CA LEU A 297 12.67 -19.97 -0.99
C LEU A 297 11.47 -20.55 -1.77
N GLN A 298 10.69 -21.42 -1.14
CA GLN A 298 9.48 -21.99 -1.75
C GLN A 298 8.44 -20.92 -2.08
N GLU A 299 8.24 -19.94 -1.20
CA GLU A 299 7.37 -18.79 -1.43
C GLU A 299 7.84 -17.94 -2.61
N LEU A 300 9.13 -17.61 -2.67
CA LEU A 300 9.74 -16.85 -3.77
C LEU A 300 9.65 -17.59 -5.11
N GLU A 301 9.85 -18.91 -5.13
CA GLU A 301 9.72 -19.73 -6.34
C GLU A 301 8.29 -19.72 -6.87
N LYS A 302 7.28 -19.85 -6.00
CA LYS A 302 5.87 -19.78 -6.37
C LYS A 302 5.49 -18.40 -6.92
N GLU A 303 5.87 -17.33 -6.23
CA GLU A 303 5.60 -15.96 -6.68
C GLU A 303 6.33 -15.64 -7.98
N ARG A 304 7.57 -16.12 -8.16
CA ARG A 304 8.28 -15.98 -9.43
C ARG A 304 7.49 -16.59 -10.60
N ILE A 305 7.01 -17.83 -10.45
CA ILE A 305 6.23 -18.49 -11.52
C ILE A 305 4.95 -17.69 -11.81
N LYS A 306 4.21 -17.31 -10.77
CA LYS A 306 2.97 -16.51 -10.89
C LYS A 306 3.21 -15.18 -11.61
N ASN A 307 4.27 -14.47 -11.26
CA ASN A 307 4.64 -13.19 -11.88
C ASN A 307 5.02 -13.37 -13.36
N TRP A 308 5.76 -14.42 -13.71
CA TRP A 308 6.06 -14.72 -15.11
C TRP A 308 4.81 -15.09 -15.91
N THR A 309 3.90 -15.89 -15.34
CA THR A 309 2.61 -16.21 -15.99
C THR A 309 1.81 -14.95 -16.28
N ARG A 310 1.66 -14.06 -15.28
CA ARG A 310 0.95 -12.78 -15.44
C ARG A 310 1.64 -11.87 -16.45
N TYR A 311 2.97 -11.81 -16.43
CA TYR A 311 3.74 -11.04 -17.41
C TYR A 311 3.46 -11.51 -18.84
N TYR A 312 3.45 -12.82 -19.09
CA TYR A 312 3.15 -13.38 -20.41
C TYR A 312 1.70 -13.13 -20.84
N GLU A 313 0.75 -13.10 -19.91
CA GLU A 313 -0.65 -12.74 -20.20
C GLU A 313 -0.76 -11.27 -20.61
N LEU A 314 -0.16 -10.36 -19.85
CA LEU A 314 -0.13 -8.93 -20.16
C LEU A 314 0.58 -8.64 -21.49
N ASP A 315 1.67 -9.34 -21.78
CA ASP A 315 2.39 -9.18 -23.06
C ASP A 315 1.52 -9.61 -24.25
N LYS A 316 0.75 -10.70 -24.12
CA LYS A 316 -0.22 -11.12 -25.13
C LYS A 316 -1.33 -10.08 -25.33
N GLU A 317 -1.87 -9.53 -24.25
CA GLU A 317 -2.89 -8.48 -24.32
C GLU A 317 -2.37 -7.20 -24.98
N LYS A 318 -1.16 -6.78 -24.60
CA LYS A 318 -0.47 -5.64 -25.21
C LYS A 318 -0.29 -5.84 -26.71
N LEU A 319 0.19 -7.00 -27.14
CA LEU A 319 0.35 -7.32 -28.57
C LEU A 319 -0.99 -7.31 -29.30
N ARG A 320 -2.07 -7.80 -28.67
CA ARG A 320 -3.43 -7.73 -29.23
C ARG A 320 -3.89 -6.29 -29.42
N LEU A 321 -3.68 -5.43 -28.42
CA LEU A 321 -4.03 -4.01 -28.50
C LEU A 321 -3.23 -3.28 -29.59
N ILE A 322 -1.93 -3.57 -29.72
CA ILE A 322 -1.10 -2.98 -30.79
C ILE A 322 -1.68 -3.32 -32.17
N ARG A 323 -2.04 -4.59 -32.42
CA ARG A 323 -2.66 -5.00 -33.69
C ARG A 323 -3.98 -4.29 -33.94
N GLN A 324 -4.83 -4.15 -32.91
CA GLN A 324 -6.08 -3.41 -33.03
C GLN A 324 -5.85 -1.94 -33.34
N MET A 325 -4.84 -1.31 -32.73
CA MET A 325 -4.48 0.07 -33.03
C MET A 325 -3.96 0.24 -34.46
N GLU A 326 -3.19 -0.73 -34.97
CA GLU A 326 -2.73 -0.76 -36.37
C GLU A 326 -3.91 -0.89 -37.33
N GLU A 327 -4.83 -1.83 -37.08
CA GLU A 327 -6.05 -2.00 -37.88
C GLU A 327 -6.92 -0.72 -37.92
N ILE A 328 -7.12 -0.08 -36.76
CA ILE A 328 -7.86 1.19 -36.67
C ILE A 328 -7.13 2.31 -37.42
N LYS A 329 -5.79 2.34 -37.38
CA LYS A 329 -4.99 3.34 -38.09
C LYS A 329 -5.09 3.15 -39.60
N ASP A 330 -5.01 1.91 -40.07
CA ASP A 330 -5.19 1.56 -41.49
C ASP A 330 -6.61 1.89 -41.96
N GLU A 331 -7.63 1.59 -41.16
CA GLU A 331 -9.02 1.96 -41.46
C GLU A 331 -9.20 3.47 -41.54
N ARG A 332 -8.64 4.23 -40.59
CA ARG A 332 -8.64 5.71 -40.65
C ARG A 332 -7.98 6.21 -41.92
N GLN A 333 -6.81 5.70 -42.29
CA GLN A 333 -6.12 6.09 -43.53
C GLN A 333 -6.97 5.80 -44.77
N ARG A 334 -7.64 4.65 -44.81
CA ARG A 334 -8.59 4.32 -45.90
C ARG A 334 -9.76 5.30 -45.95
N ILE A 335 -10.36 5.62 -44.81
CA ILE A 335 -11.47 6.60 -44.73
C ILE A 335 -11.01 7.98 -45.22
N PHE A 336 -9.83 8.44 -44.82
CA PHE A 336 -9.26 9.70 -45.29
C PHE A 336 -9.01 9.68 -46.81
N GLY A 337 -8.45 8.58 -47.34
CA GLY A 337 -8.27 8.41 -48.78
C GLY A 337 -9.60 8.46 -49.54
N TYR A 338 -10.63 7.75 -49.07
CA TYR A 338 -11.97 7.79 -49.67
C TYR A 338 -12.61 9.18 -49.61
N ALA A 339 -12.37 9.94 -48.53
CA ALA A 339 -12.86 11.31 -48.40
C ALA A 339 -12.18 12.25 -49.42
N GLU A 340 -10.86 12.14 -49.58
CA GLU A 340 -10.09 12.92 -50.56
C GLU A 340 -10.51 12.61 -52.00
N GLU A 341 -10.69 11.34 -52.34
CA GLU A 341 -11.22 10.92 -53.65
C GLU A 341 -12.61 11.53 -53.92
N ARG A 342 -13.51 11.52 -52.92
CA ARG A 342 -14.84 12.13 -53.04
C ARG A 342 -14.76 13.64 -53.19
N GLU A 343 -13.90 14.30 -52.45
CA GLU A 343 -13.74 15.75 -52.52
C GLU A 343 -13.19 16.19 -53.88
N SER A 344 -12.23 15.44 -54.43
CA SER A 344 -11.73 15.61 -55.79
C SER A 344 -12.83 15.40 -56.84
N ALA A 345 -13.65 14.34 -56.69
CA ALA A 345 -14.78 14.09 -57.59
C ALA A 345 -15.81 15.23 -57.54
N ILE A 346 -16.18 15.72 -56.35
CA ILE A 346 -17.08 16.86 -56.16
C ILE A 346 -16.48 18.13 -56.77
N GLY A 347 -15.18 18.37 -56.59
CA GLY A 347 -14.45 19.49 -57.20
C GLY A 347 -14.53 19.47 -58.72
N SER A 348 -14.28 18.31 -59.35
CA SER A 348 -14.38 18.13 -60.80
C SER A 348 -15.80 18.37 -61.32
N LEU A 349 -16.82 17.92 -60.59
CA LEU A 349 -18.23 18.14 -60.92
C LEU A 349 -18.61 19.62 -60.80
N ARG A 350 -18.16 20.30 -59.73
CA ARG A 350 -18.34 21.76 -59.57
C ARG A 350 -17.70 22.53 -60.71
N GLN A 351 -16.50 22.15 -61.13
CA GLN A 351 -15.80 22.82 -62.24
C GLN A 351 -16.55 22.61 -63.57
N LYS A 352 -17.02 21.39 -63.86
CA LYS A 352 -17.89 21.11 -65.03
C LYS A 352 -19.19 21.92 -64.99
N LEU A 353 -19.83 22.03 -63.82
CA LEU A 353 -21.02 22.86 -63.62
C LEU A 353 -20.72 24.35 -63.84
N LEU A 354 -19.55 24.81 -63.43
CA LEU A 354 -19.14 26.20 -63.65
C LEU A 354 -18.93 26.50 -65.13
N TYR A 355 -18.22 25.62 -65.85
CA TYR A 355 -18.00 25.74 -67.30
C TYR A 355 -19.30 25.70 -68.11
N THR A 356 -20.23 24.82 -67.74
CA THR A 356 -21.55 24.76 -68.40
C THR A 356 -22.38 26.01 -68.13
N ARG A 357 -22.36 26.55 -66.90
CA ARG A 357 -23.05 27.81 -66.58
C ARG A 357 -22.44 29.02 -67.30
N THR A 358 -21.12 29.15 -67.34
CA THR A 358 -20.46 30.24 -68.06
C THR A 358 -20.68 30.10 -69.56
N GLY A 359 -20.57 28.90 -70.11
CA GLY A 359 -20.89 28.61 -71.51
C GLY A 359 -22.33 28.98 -71.88
N ALA A 360 -23.31 28.60 -71.06
CA ALA A 360 -24.70 28.98 -71.26
C ALA A 360 -24.92 30.50 -71.17
N GLY A 361 -24.27 31.18 -70.22
CA GLY A 361 -24.31 32.64 -70.11
C GLY A 361 -23.74 33.35 -71.34
N ILE A 362 -22.60 32.88 -71.85
CA ILE A 362 -21.99 33.39 -73.10
C ILE A 362 -22.94 33.15 -74.28
N PHE A 363 -23.54 31.96 -74.37
CA PHE A 363 -24.50 31.64 -75.43
C PHE A 363 -25.73 32.57 -75.41
N ILE A 364 -26.29 32.83 -74.23
CA ILE A 364 -27.40 33.79 -74.06
C ILE A 364 -26.97 35.21 -74.47
N LEU A 365 -25.77 35.65 -74.09
CA LEU A 365 -25.24 36.96 -74.50
C LEU A 365 -25.08 37.07 -76.02
N VAL A 366 -24.60 36.01 -76.69
CA VAL A 366 -24.48 35.96 -78.15
C VAL A 366 -25.86 36.04 -78.80
N LEU A 367 -26.86 35.31 -78.29
CA LEU A 367 -28.24 35.40 -78.78
C LEU A 367 -28.83 36.80 -78.61
N LEU A 368 -28.63 37.43 -77.45
CA LEU A 368 -29.10 38.80 -77.19
C LEU A 368 -28.40 39.81 -78.10
N ALA A 369 -27.10 39.67 -78.32
CA ALA A 369 -26.36 40.52 -79.25
C ALA A 369 -26.84 40.35 -80.69
N GLY A 370 -27.08 39.10 -81.13
CA GLY A 370 -27.68 38.79 -82.42
C GLY A 370 -29.06 39.43 -82.58
N TYR A 371 -29.93 39.27 -81.59
CA TYR A 371 -31.26 39.88 -81.56
C TYR A 371 -31.20 41.41 -81.59
N TYR A 372 -30.25 42.02 -80.87
CA TYR A 372 -30.04 43.47 -80.88
C TYR A 372 -29.59 43.99 -82.25
N VAL A 373 -28.69 43.28 -82.93
CA VAL A 373 -28.28 43.61 -84.31
C VAL A 373 -29.46 43.52 -85.25
N GLU A 374 -30.24 42.43 -85.17
CA GLU A 374 -31.43 42.21 -85.98
C GLU A 374 -32.48 43.31 -85.75
N TYR A 375 -32.75 43.67 -84.50
CA TYR A 375 -33.62 44.80 -84.13
C TYR A 375 -33.12 46.12 -84.72
N ARG A 376 -31.82 46.38 -84.69
CA ARG A 376 -31.24 47.62 -85.25
C ARG A 376 -31.36 47.67 -86.79
N VAL A 377 -31.22 46.52 -87.45
CA VAL A 377 -31.43 46.36 -88.91
C VAL A 377 -32.90 46.55 -89.28
N LEU A 378 -33.82 45.91 -88.56
CA LEU A 378 -35.27 46.07 -88.75
C LEU A 378 -35.72 47.51 -88.51
N LYS A 379 -35.23 48.16 -87.44
CA LYS A 379 -35.52 49.57 -87.16
C LYS A 379 -35.08 50.49 -88.29
N ARG A 380 -33.91 50.25 -88.91
CA ARG A 380 -33.46 51.04 -90.08
C ARG A 380 -34.32 50.81 -91.33
N ARG A 381 -34.91 49.63 -91.51
CA ARG A 381 -35.72 49.31 -92.69
C ARG A 381 -37.18 49.74 -92.58
N PHE A 382 -37.74 49.84 -91.37
CA PHE A 382 -39.17 50.13 -91.16
C PHE A 382 -39.48 51.56 -90.70
N THR A 383 -38.50 52.46 -90.55
CA THR A 383 -38.73 53.90 -90.33
C THR A 383 -38.92 54.70 -91.64
N LEU A 384 -39.56 54.09 -92.63
CA LEU A 384 -39.96 54.73 -93.90
C LEU A 384 -41.49 54.72 -94.07
N PHE A 385 -42.21 54.93 -92.97
CA PHE A 385 -43.58 55.41 -92.96
C PHE A 385 -43.69 56.60 -92.02
#